data_AF-A0A1Y2NSW7-F1
#
_entry.id   AF-A0A1Y2NSW7-F1
#
_cell.length_a   1.000
_cell.length_b   1.000
_cell.length_c   1.000
_cell.angle_alpha   90.00
_cell.angle_beta   90.00
_cell.angle_gamma   90.00
#
_symmetry.space_group_name_H-M   'P 1'
#
loop_
_entity.id
_entity.type
_entity.pdbx_description
1 polymer ?
#
loop_
_entity_poly.entity_id
_entity_poly.type
_entity_poly.pdbx_seq_one_letter_code
_entity_poly.pdbx_strand_id
1 'polypeptide(L)'
;MTTTTRTRRAPAALDLDARLALTDAAMTARLDQAAVAFEVNTAHLPVTSVALTAPAPAAGPTYDTPIADLLQRAHDRIQRDGWTTRQQRNTRGALCTVGAIRVADRSGHADQACAYLLDVIQQQLPDTPTVPAWNDQQTSAGPILRTLAHAARTASTNHL
;
A
#
# COMPACT_ATOMS: atom_id res chain seq x y z
N MET A 1 0.67 -54.35 50.60
CA MET A 1 0.76 -52.99 50.02
C MET A 1 0.30 -52.00 51.09
N THR A 2 1.21 -51.19 51.61
CA THR A 2 0.94 -50.14 52.60
C THR A 2 0.84 -48.80 51.88
N THR A 3 -0.29 -48.11 51.99
CA THR A 3 -0.54 -46.82 51.35
C THR A 3 -0.16 -45.70 52.31
N THR A 4 0.85 -44.90 51.97
CA THR A 4 1.26 -43.71 52.75
C THR A 4 0.47 -42.50 52.26
N THR A 5 -0.35 -41.91 53.13
CA THR A 5 -1.09 -40.67 52.85
C THR A 5 -0.18 -39.46 53.08
N ARG A 6 0.08 -38.67 52.02
CA ARG A 6 0.85 -37.42 52.11
C ARG A 6 -0.06 -36.27 52.54
N THR A 7 0.09 -35.78 53.77
CA THR A 7 -0.64 -34.62 54.28
C THR A 7 -0.19 -33.34 53.57
N ARG A 8 -1.12 -32.64 52.90
CA ARG A 8 -0.85 -31.34 52.26
C ARG A 8 -0.86 -30.24 53.33
N ARG A 9 0.25 -29.51 53.50
CA ARG A 9 0.32 -28.35 54.40
C ARG A 9 -0.66 -27.27 53.93
N ALA A 10 -1.50 -26.77 54.84
CA ALA A 10 -2.41 -25.66 54.54
C ALA A 10 -1.60 -24.39 54.19
N PRO A 11 -2.03 -23.59 53.20
CA PRO A 11 -1.36 -22.35 52.85
C PRO A 11 -1.38 -21.38 54.04
N ALA A 12 -0.28 -20.68 54.26
CA ALA A 12 -0.21 -19.65 55.29
C ALA A 12 -1.27 -18.58 55.02
N ALA A 13 -2.09 -18.27 56.01
CA ALA A 13 -3.05 -17.18 55.91
C ALA A 13 -2.26 -15.86 55.95
N LEU A 14 -2.22 -15.16 54.82
CA LEU A 14 -1.69 -13.80 54.74
C LEU A 14 -2.74 -12.84 55.31
N ASP A 15 -2.33 -11.99 56.23
CA ASP A 15 -3.11 -10.83 56.66
C ASP A 15 -3.18 -9.75 55.55
N LEU A 16 -3.88 -8.66 55.83
CA LEU A 16 -4.08 -7.58 54.86
C LEU A 16 -2.76 -6.91 54.47
N ASP A 17 -1.90 -6.62 55.44
CA ASP A 17 -0.62 -5.94 55.22
C ASP A 17 0.31 -6.78 54.37
N ALA A 18 0.39 -8.09 54.63
CA ALA A 18 1.17 -9.02 53.83
C ALA A 18 0.64 -9.14 52.38
N ARG A 19 -0.68 -9.04 52.17
CA ARG A 19 -1.27 -9.01 50.83
C ARG A 19 -0.98 -7.71 50.08
N LEU A 20 -1.02 -6.58 50.77
CA LEU A 20 -0.70 -5.27 50.19
C LEU A 20 0.78 -5.20 49.83
N ALA A 21 1.68 -5.62 50.72
CA ALA A 21 3.11 -5.68 50.45
C ALA A 21 3.45 -6.60 49.27
N LEU A 22 2.79 -7.77 49.17
CA LEU A 22 2.97 -8.67 48.04
C LEU A 22 2.48 -8.04 46.72
N THR A 23 1.36 -7.34 46.75
CA THR A 23 0.79 -6.68 45.57
C THR A 23 1.68 -5.53 45.10
N ASP A 24 2.19 -4.73 46.02
CA ASP A 24 3.10 -3.61 45.75
C ASP A 24 4.41 -4.09 45.12
N ALA A 25 5.03 -5.13 45.70
CA ALA A 25 6.23 -5.76 45.15
C ALA A 25 5.99 -6.34 43.75
N ALA A 26 4.85 -7.01 43.54
CA ALA A 26 4.49 -7.57 42.24
C ALA A 26 4.25 -6.48 41.18
N MET A 27 3.60 -5.37 41.54
CA MET A 27 3.35 -4.26 40.62
C MET A 27 4.65 -3.52 40.27
N THR A 28 5.52 -3.29 41.26
CA THR A 28 6.84 -2.71 41.04
C THR A 28 7.63 -3.52 40.01
N ALA A 29 7.72 -4.84 40.19
CA ALA A 29 8.42 -5.71 39.25
C ALA A 29 7.82 -5.68 37.83
N ARG A 30 6.49 -5.57 37.71
CA ARG A 30 5.82 -5.49 36.39
C ARG A 30 6.10 -4.16 35.69
N LEU A 31 6.17 -3.06 36.44
CA LEU A 31 6.48 -1.73 35.90
C LEU A 31 7.94 -1.67 35.44
N ASP A 32 8.87 -2.21 36.22
CA ASP A 32 10.29 -2.28 35.84
C ASP A 32 10.47 -3.10 34.55
N GLN A 33 9.80 -4.24 34.44
CA GLN A 33 9.85 -5.05 33.22
C GLN A 33 9.26 -4.30 32.01
N ALA A 34 8.18 -3.55 32.19
CA ALA A 34 7.57 -2.77 31.14
C ALA A 34 8.46 -1.61 30.67
N ALA A 35 9.17 -0.96 31.60
CA ALA A 35 10.13 0.10 31.28
C ALA A 35 11.27 -0.44 30.41
N VAL A 36 11.87 -1.57 30.80
CA VAL A 36 12.93 -2.22 30.00
C VAL A 36 12.42 -2.63 28.61
N ALA A 37 11.22 -3.22 28.53
CA ALA A 37 10.63 -3.59 27.25
C ALA A 37 10.37 -2.38 26.35
N PHE A 38 9.93 -1.26 26.93
CA PHE A 38 9.76 -0.01 26.20
C PHE A 38 11.10 0.52 25.67
N GLU A 39 12.13 0.59 26.51
CA GLU A 39 13.47 1.05 26.11
C GLU A 39 14.05 0.20 24.97
N VAL A 40 13.93 -1.14 25.06
CA VAL A 40 14.42 -2.04 24.02
C VAL A 40 13.62 -1.91 22.73
N ASN A 41 12.29 -1.89 22.80
CA ASN A 41 11.43 -1.84 21.61
C ASN A 41 11.43 -0.47 20.91
N THR A 42 11.74 0.59 21.65
CA THR A 42 11.80 1.96 21.13
C THR A 42 13.22 2.48 20.93
N ALA A 43 14.24 1.66 21.23
CA ALA A 43 15.63 1.99 21.03
C ALA A 43 15.82 2.55 19.62
N HIS A 44 16.19 3.83 19.56
CA HIS A 44 16.41 4.50 18.30
C HIS A 44 17.65 3.91 17.64
N LEU A 45 17.43 3.17 16.56
CA LEU A 45 18.52 2.82 15.66
C LEU A 45 19.06 4.12 15.06
N PRO A 46 20.38 4.38 15.11
CA PRO A 46 20.96 5.51 14.41
C PRO A 46 20.72 5.32 12.92
N VAL A 47 19.72 6.03 12.38
CA VAL A 47 19.38 5.97 10.96
C VAL A 47 20.36 6.86 10.23
N THR A 48 21.48 6.29 9.77
CA THR A 48 22.22 6.88 8.66
C THR A 48 21.34 6.77 7.42
N SER A 49 20.75 7.87 6.99
CA SER A 49 20.03 7.95 5.73
C SER A 49 20.99 7.63 4.58
N VAL A 50 20.96 6.39 4.11
CA VAL A 50 21.60 6.05 2.84
C VAL A 50 20.74 6.68 1.76
N ALA A 51 21.24 7.76 1.16
CA ALA A 51 20.65 8.33 -0.03
C ALA A 51 20.77 7.30 -1.16
N LEU A 52 19.73 6.47 -1.33
CA LEU A 52 19.54 5.67 -2.53
C LEU A 52 19.35 6.65 -3.68
N THR A 53 20.43 6.91 -4.42
CA THR A 53 20.32 7.57 -5.72
C THR A 53 19.56 6.59 -6.60
N ALA A 54 18.23 6.77 -6.70
CA ALA A 54 17.44 5.98 -7.62
C ALA A 54 18.05 6.16 -9.01
N PRO A 55 18.38 5.08 -9.74
CA PRO A 55 18.80 5.22 -11.13
C PRO A 55 17.71 6.01 -11.86
N ALA A 56 18.13 6.90 -12.76
CA ALA A 56 17.21 7.63 -13.61
C ALA A 56 16.19 6.63 -14.19
N PRO A 57 14.88 6.95 -14.19
CA PRO A 57 13.88 6.03 -14.68
C PRO A 57 14.28 5.61 -16.10
N ALA A 58 14.49 4.30 -16.29
CA ALA A 58 14.75 3.76 -17.61
C ALA A 58 13.61 4.20 -18.54
N ALA A 59 13.94 4.58 -19.77
CA ALA A 59 12.92 4.86 -20.77
C ALA A 59 11.98 3.65 -20.84
N GLY A 60 10.68 3.90 -20.66
CA GLY A 60 9.67 2.86 -20.75
C GLY A 60 9.67 2.19 -22.13
N PRO A 61 9.08 1.00 -22.25
CA PRO A 61 8.97 0.32 -23.54
C PRO A 61 8.23 1.21 -24.55
N THR A 62 8.77 1.38 -25.74
CA THR A 62 8.06 1.99 -26.87
C THR A 62 7.22 0.92 -27.57
N TYR A 63 5.98 1.24 -27.91
CA TYR A 63 5.08 0.35 -28.63
C TYR A 63 4.78 0.89 -30.01
N ASP A 64 4.63 0.00 -30.99
CA ASP A 64 4.35 0.38 -32.38
C ASP A 64 2.86 0.62 -32.63
N THR A 65 1.99 0.18 -31.72
CA THR A 65 0.54 0.31 -31.88
C THR A 65 0.02 1.59 -31.19
N PRO A 66 -0.88 2.36 -31.84
CA PRO A 66 -1.27 3.68 -31.34
C PRO A 66 -1.87 3.67 -29.92
N ILE A 67 -2.66 2.66 -29.58
CA ILE A 67 -3.29 2.56 -28.26
C ILE A 67 -2.27 2.16 -27.20
N ALA A 68 -1.42 1.17 -27.48
CA ALA A 68 -0.39 0.75 -26.55
C ALA A 68 0.57 1.89 -26.21
N ASP A 69 1.02 2.61 -27.24
CA ASP A 69 1.89 3.77 -27.11
C ASP A 69 1.21 4.91 -26.34
N LEU A 70 -0.08 5.18 -26.61
CA LEU A 70 -0.85 6.16 -25.86
C LEU A 70 -0.99 5.79 -24.37
N LEU A 71 -1.31 4.53 -24.05
CA LEU A 71 -1.44 4.06 -22.67
C LEU A 71 -0.09 4.12 -21.94
N GLN A 72 1.01 3.83 -22.62
CA GLN A 72 2.36 3.99 -22.06
C GLN A 72 2.71 5.45 -21.79
N ARG A 73 2.41 6.37 -22.72
CA ARG A 73 2.60 7.81 -22.46
C ARG A 73 1.75 8.31 -21.29
N ALA A 74 0.53 7.81 -21.15
CA ALA A 74 -0.34 8.14 -20.03
C ALA A 74 0.25 7.63 -18.70
N HIS A 75 0.79 6.41 -18.69
CA HIS A 75 1.55 5.86 -17.56
C HIS A 75 2.70 6.79 -17.17
N ASP A 76 3.56 7.15 -18.12
CA ASP A 76 4.72 8.00 -17.87
C ASP A 76 4.32 9.40 -17.40
N ARG A 77 3.16 9.90 -17.87
CA ARG A 77 2.60 11.18 -17.40
C ARG A 77 2.19 11.11 -15.94
N ILE A 78 1.54 10.04 -15.50
CA ILE A 78 1.16 9.86 -14.09
C ILE A 78 2.40 9.69 -13.21
N GLN A 79 3.43 8.97 -13.67
CA GLN A 79 4.69 8.84 -12.94
C GLN A 79 5.38 10.19 -12.73
N ARG A 80 5.41 11.04 -13.76
CA ARG A 80 6.09 12.34 -13.71
C ARG A 80 5.29 13.42 -12.98
N ASP A 81 4.00 13.55 -13.32
CA ASP A 81 3.18 14.69 -12.89
C ASP A 81 2.36 14.36 -11.62
N GLY A 82 2.31 13.08 -11.24
CA GLY A 82 1.52 12.58 -10.11
C GLY A 82 0.09 12.19 -10.49
N TRP A 83 -0.55 11.51 -9.55
CA TRP A 83 -1.92 11.00 -9.68
C TRP A 83 -2.91 11.75 -8.77
N THR A 84 -4.16 11.89 -9.21
CA THR A 84 -5.27 12.41 -8.40
C THR A 84 -6.58 11.64 -8.60
N THR A 85 -7.42 11.66 -7.57
CA THR A 85 -8.79 11.11 -7.53
C THR A 85 -9.83 12.25 -7.57
N ARG A 86 -11.05 11.97 -8.02
CA ARG A 86 -12.24 12.86 -8.05
C ARG A 86 -12.13 14.13 -8.89
N GLN A 87 -10.97 14.39 -9.49
CA GLN A 87 -10.69 15.59 -10.28
C GLN A 87 -9.83 15.21 -11.48
N GLN A 88 -10.00 15.87 -12.63
CA GLN A 88 -9.16 15.60 -13.80
C GLN A 88 -7.72 16.03 -13.62
N ARG A 89 -7.53 17.19 -12.96
CA ARG A 89 -6.24 17.75 -12.60
C ARG A 89 -6.37 18.49 -11.27
N ASN A 90 -5.45 18.27 -10.34
CA ASN A 90 -5.44 19.01 -9.08
C ASN A 90 -4.56 20.27 -9.14
N THR A 91 -4.54 21.05 -8.06
CA THR A 91 -3.76 22.30 -7.96
C THR A 91 -2.25 22.12 -8.08
N ARG A 92 -1.74 20.90 -7.86
CA ARG A 92 -0.32 20.55 -8.04
C ARG A 92 0.00 20.00 -9.43
N GLY A 93 -0.99 19.93 -10.33
CA GLY A 93 -0.83 19.45 -11.70
C GLY A 93 -0.96 17.93 -11.88
N ALA A 94 -1.21 17.18 -10.81
CA ALA A 94 -1.43 15.73 -10.88
C ALA A 94 -2.72 15.40 -11.63
N LEU A 95 -2.72 14.28 -12.37
CA LEU A 95 -3.79 13.91 -13.29
C LEU A 95 -4.54 12.65 -12.83
N CYS A 96 -5.85 12.58 -13.10
CA CYS A 96 -6.54 11.28 -13.05
C CYS A 96 -6.21 10.43 -14.29
N THR A 97 -6.57 9.15 -14.29
CA THR A 97 -6.28 8.24 -15.41
C THR A 97 -6.76 8.76 -16.76
N VAL A 98 -8.03 9.19 -16.85
CA VAL A 98 -8.59 9.74 -18.11
C VAL A 98 -7.92 11.06 -18.49
N GLY A 99 -7.60 11.91 -17.51
CA GLY A 99 -6.87 13.16 -17.73
C GLY A 99 -5.46 12.91 -18.30
N ALA A 100 -4.77 11.90 -17.79
CA ALA A 100 -3.45 11.49 -18.29
C ALA A 100 -3.52 10.99 -19.74
N ILE A 101 -4.52 10.16 -20.07
CA ILE A 101 -4.73 9.67 -21.45
C ILE A 101 -5.01 10.84 -22.39
N ARG A 102 -5.93 11.75 -22.04
CA ARG A 102 -6.28 12.90 -22.88
C ARG A 102 -5.11 13.85 -23.10
N VAL A 103 -4.29 14.09 -22.08
CA VAL A 103 -3.10 14.94 -22.21
C VAL A 103 -1.99 14.25 -23.03
N ALA A 104 -1.91 12.92 -22.97
CA ALA A 104 -0.94 12.13 -23.71
C ALA A 104 -1.34 11.87 -25.18
N ASP A 105 -2.61 12.09 -25.52
CA ASP A 105 -3.15 11.86 -26.85
C ASP A 105 -2.79 13.00 -27.80
N ARG A 106 -2.16 12.62 -28.92
CA ARG A 106 -1.77 13.53 -30.00
C ARG A 106 -2.56 13.27 -31.29
N SER A 107 -3.30 12.17 -31.33
CA SER A 107 -3.84 11.58 -32.57
C SER A 107 -5.35 11.34 -32.52
N GLY A 108 -6.00 11.60 -31.39
CA GLY A 108 -7.45 11.49 -31.23
C GLY A 108 -7.92 10.08 -30.83
N HIS A 109 -7.06 9.26 -30.23
CA HIS A 109 -7.38 7.90 -29.79
C HIS A 109 -7.78 7.81 -28.31
N ALA A 110 -7.92 8.92 -27.59
CA ALA A 110 -8.18 8.94 -26.15
C ALA A 110 -9.42 8.14 -25.74
N ASP A 111 -10.53 8.25 -26.47
CA ASP A 111 -11.77 7.54 -26.13
C ASP A 111 -11.64 6.03 -26.38
N GLN A 112 -11.00 5.63 -27.49
CA GLN A 112 -10.72 4.23 -27.79
C GLN A 112 -9.76 3.61 -26.76
N ALA A 113 -8.72 4.34 -26.34
CA ALA A 113 -7.82 3.92 -25.28
C ALA A 113 -8.53 3.80 -23.92
N CYS A 114 -9.47 4.70 -23.61
CA CYS A 114 -10.29 4.60 -22.40
C CYS A 114 -11.23 3.38 -22.45
N ALA A 115 -11.84 3.09 -23.60
CA ALA A 115 -12.68 1.91 -23.79
C ALA A 115 -11.85 0.62 -23.60
N TYR A 116 -10.70 0.52 -24.27
CA TYR A 116 -9.81 -0.62 -24.11
C TYR A 116 -9.32 -0.80 -22.67
N LEU A 117 -8.97 0.30 -21.99
CA LEU A 117 -8.58 0.25 -20.59
C LEU A 117 -9.73 -0.24 -19.70
N LEU A 118 -10.97 0.17 -19.98
CA LEU A 118 -12.14 -0.32 -19.26
C LEU A 118 -12.31 -1.82 -19.45
N ASP A 119 -12.16 -2.34 -20.68
CA ASP A 119 -12.23 -3.77 -20.95
C ASP A 119 -11.16 -4.54 -20.13
N VAL A 120 -9.93 -4.03 -20.07
CA VAL A 120 -8.85 -4.62 -19.25
C VAL A 120 -9.19 -4.60 -17.76
N ILE A 121 -9.79 -3.51 -17.26
CA ILE A 121 -10.21 -3.43 -15.86
C ILE A 121 -11.34 -4.43 -15.58
N GLN A 122 -12.32 -4.54 -16.47
CA GLN A 122 -13.48 -5.42 -16.32
C GLN A 122 -13.11 -6.90 -16.39
N GLN A 123 -12.00 -7.28 -17.04
CA GLN A 123 -11.46 -8.64 -16.95
C GLN A 123 -11.08 -9.05 -15.52
N GLN A 124 -10.76 -8.08 -14.65
CA GLN A 124 -10.42 -8.31 -13.24
C GLN A 124 -11.57 -7.95 -12.29
N LEU A 125 -12.35 -6.93 -12.66
CA LEU A 125 -13.42 -6.34 -11.85
C LEU A 125 -14.68 -6.11 -12.73
N PRO A 126 -15.47 -7.16 -13.01
CA PRO A 126 -16.54 -7.12 -14.01
C PRO A 126 -17.58 -6.01 -13.81
N ASP A 127 -17.89 -5.68 -12.55
CA ASP A 127 -18.91 -4.69 -12.21
C ASP A 127 -18.40 -3.24 -12.26
N THR A 128 -17.19 -3.01 -12.76
CA THR A 128 -16.63 -1.67 -12.90
C THR A 128 -17.39 -0.89 -13.98
N PRO A 129 -18.09 0.21 -13.65
CA PRO A 129 -18.93 0.88 -14.62
C PRO A 129 -18.15 1.79 -15.58
N THR A 130 -17.07 2.43 -15.11
CA THR A 130 -16.29 3.38 -15.91
C THR A 130 -14.84 3.51 -15.38
N VAL A 131 -13.93 3.98 -16.23
CA VAL A 131 -12.54 4.29 -15.84
C VAL A 131 -12.48 5.36 -14.73
N PRO A 132 -13.24 6.48 -14.77
CA PRO A 132 -13.27 7.43 -13.65
C PRO A 132 -13.75 6.82 -12.33
N ALA A 133 -14.80 6.00 -12.35
CA ALA A 133 -15.30 5.35 -11.14
C ALA A 133 -14.24 4.42 -10.52
N TRP A 134 -13.55 3.64 -11.35
CA TRP A 134 -12.44 2.80 -10.90
C TRP A 134 -11.25 3.60 -10.39
N ASN A 135 -10.87 4.68 -11.08
CA ASN A 135 -9.82 5.60 -10.65
C ASN A 135 -10.10 6.12 -9.24
N ASP A 136 -11.35 6.53 -8.99
CA ASP A 136 -11.72 7.18 -7.75
C ASP A 136 -11.75 6.23 -6.55
N GLN A 137 -11.84 4.92 -6.79
CA GLN A 137 -11.75 3.88 -5.76
C GLN A 137 -10.31 3.57 -5.32
N GLN A 138 -9.30 4.00 -6.08
CA GLN A 138 -7.91 3.72 -5.72
C GLN A 138 -7.45 4.60 -4.56
N THR A 139 -6.54 4.07 -3.75
CA THR A 139 -5.93 4.80 -2.62
C THR A 139 -4.55 5.36 -2.94
N SER A 140 -3.96 4.97 -4.07
CA SER A 140 -2.63 5.40 -4.51
C SER A 140 -2.48 5.26 -6.03
N ALA A 141 -1.40 5.83 -6.57
CA ALA A 141 -1.04 5.70 -7.99
C ALA A 141 -0.62 4.28 -8.41
N GLY A 142 -0.21 3.43 -7.45
CA GLY A 142 0.38 2.12 -7.73
C GLY A 142 -0.52 1.20 -8.59
N PRO A 143 -1.78 0.96 -8.20
CA PRO A 143 -2.73 0.22 -9.02
C PRO A 143 -2.91 0.81 -10.42
N ILE A 144 -3.04 2.14 -10.51
CA ILE A 144 -3.21 2.86 -11.79
C ILE A 144 -2.06 2.58 -12.75
N LEU A 145 -0.82 2.74 -12.26
CA LEU A 145 0.39 2.53 -13.05
C LEU A 145 0.50 1.07 -13.52
N ARG A 146 0.23 0.10 -12.64
CA ARG A 146 0.27 -1.32 -13.02
C ARG A 146 -0.76 -1.66 -14.09
N THR A 147 -1.99 -1.15 -13.97
CA THR A 147 -3.05 -1.43 -14.95
C THR A 147 -2.77 -0.77 -16.29
N LEU A 148 -2.28 0.49 -16.32
CA LEU A 148 -1.89 1.14 -17.56
C LEU A 148 -0.74 0.40 -18.26
N ALA A 149 0.29 0.01 -17.51
CA ALA A 149 1.40 -0.76 -18.06
C ALA A 149 0.96 -2.14 -18.58
N HIS A 150 0.01 -2.78 -17.89
CA HIS A 150 -0.58 -4.04 -18.35
C HIS A 150 -1.38 -3.86 -19.63
N ALA A 151 -2.28 -2.87 -19.67
CA ALA A 151 -3.12 -2.56 -20.83
C ALA A 151 -2.27 -2.18 -22.06
N ALA A 152 -1.18 -1.43 -21.88
CA ALA A 152 -0.25 -1.13 -22.97
C ALA A 152 0.36 -2.40 -23.57
N ARG A 153 0.83 -3.33 -22.72
CA ARG A 153 1.37 -4.62 -23.18
C ARG A 153 0.33 -5.45 -23.92
N THR A 154 -0.90 -5.53 -23.41
CA THR A 154 -1.95 -6.34 -24.07
C THR A 154 -2.44 -5.71 -25.37
N ALA A 155 -2.52 -4.38 -25.45
CA ALA A 155 -2.87 -3.68 -26.68
C ALA A 155 -1.82 -3.93 -27.77
N SER A 156 -0.54 -3.91 -27.40
CA SER A 156 0.55 -4.22 -28.32
C SER A 156 0.49 -5.64 -28.86
N THR A 157 0.21 -6.63 -28.00
CA THR A 157 0.06 -8.04 -28.41
C THR A 157 -1.16 -8.25 -29.31
N ASN A 158 -2.22 -7.46 -29.12
CA ASN A 158 -3.45 -7.55 -29.91
C ASN A 158 -3.40 -6.71 -31.20
N HIS A 159 -2.29 -6.02 -31.47
CA HIS A 159 -2.11 -5.13 -32.63
C HIS A 159 -3.15 -4.00 -32.73
N LEU A 160 -3.54 -3.42 -31.58
CA LEU A 160 -4.52 -2.33 -31.44
C LEU A 160 -3.86 -0.97 -31.20
#